data_AF-A0AAV2SBA8-F1
#
_entry.id   AF-A0AAV2SBA8-F1
#
_cell.length_a   1.000
_cell.length_b   1.000
_cell.length_c   1.000
_cell.angle_alpha   90.00
_cell.angle_beta   90.00
_cell.angle_gamma   90.00
#
_symmetry.space_group_name_H-M   'P 1'
#
loop_
_entity.id
_entity.type
_entity.pdbx_description
1 polymer ?
#
loop_
_entity_poly.entity_id
_entity_poly.type
_entity_poly.pdbx_seq_one_letter_code
_entity_poly.pdbx_strand_id
1 'polypeptide(L)'
;MTPPRHGLLMSLCLLLPTDYVHACDDECKHDLIQKFQNLLNTNLDSKMIQLQTELEFKFERLLETQVNSKLDLLKMEMESKFESVLDRKLNLKLDHIGNIVETKLNSKFKSVNRGIANIAKSVEILDGKYGDTLEDMSEMQEIKENRTEGDNVCVNSLILLSNEVKSEIEIQFLNLTDEIKFMREELTVAKSELNIKLDYIKNPQDARHCPDGFTEPDSTQFTDGFTEPASTQFTDGFTQPDAVQCPGGFFKIGSQCYKMYSDTRRTWNDSKAWCEVEGYVMATKPDDAITLRQYIMEHIGDGNVNLGARGDGSVFRWVDTDEAISNTDDLWWADHPSDVTTWDCLVLASHEFWMYKGPTQPFFSSDCTGKRRTLCQYLN
;
A
#
# COMPACT_ATOMS: atom_id res chain seq x y z
N MET A 1 25.55 -44.96 43.80
CA MET A 1 26.43 -46.06 44.24
C MET A 1 27.53 -46.21 43.20
N THR A 2 28.69 -45.62 43.45
CA THR A 2 29.89 -45.71 42.61
C THR A 2 30.65 -47.00 42.97
N PRO A 3 31.09 -47.83 42.00
CA PRO A 3 31.88 -49.01 42.31
C PRO A 3 33.29 -48.61 42.77
N PRO A 4 33.92 -49.37 43.67
CA PRO A 4 35.25 -49.05 44.18
C PRO A 4 36.31 -49.19 43.08
N ARG A 5 36.99 -48.09 42.76
CA ARG A 5 38.05 -47.99 41.72
C ARG A 5 39.36 -48.72 42.05
N HIS A 6 39.40 -49.56 43.09
CA HIS A 6 40.65 -50.21 43.54
C HIS A 6 41.01 -51.50 42.79
N GLY A 7 40.10 -52.09 42.00
CA GLY A 7 40.37 -53.35 41.30
C GLY A 7 41.25 -53.26 40.04
N LEU A 8 41.33 -52.09 39.40
CA LEU A 8 42.04 -51.93 38.11
C LEU A 8 43.55 -51.66 38.26
N LEU A 9 43.98 -51.06 39.38
CA LEU A 9 45.40 -50.75 39.62
C LEU A 9 46.24 -51.98 39.92
N MET A 10 45.67 -53.03 40.53
CA MET A 10 46.40 -54.27 40.82
C MET A 10 46.71 -55.12 39.58
N SER A 11 45.91 -55.01 38.51
CA SER A 11 46.07 -55.88 37.34
C SER A 11 47.15 -55.41 36.36
N LEU A 12 47.57 -54.14 36.42
CA LEU A 12 48.64 -53.62 35.55
C LEU A 12 50.06 -53.94 36.06
N CYS A 13 50.23 -54.16 37.37
CA CYS A 13 51.54 -54.53 37.93
C CYS A 13 52.02 -55.93 37.50
N LEU A 14 51.13 -56.79 36.99
CA LEU A 14 51.46 -58.15 36.54
C LEU A 14 52.09 -58.21 35.14
N LEU A 15 52.16 -57.09 34.41
CA LEU A 15 52.73 -57.02 33.07
C LEU A 15 54.15 -56.45 33.02
N LEU A 16 54.71 -56.05 34.17
CA LEU A 16 56.08 -55.55 34.25
C LEU A 16 57.05 -56.71 34.57
N PRO A 17 58.19 -56.82 33.87
CA PRO A 17 59.21 -57.82 34.16
C PRO A 17 59.64 -57.76 35.64
N THR A 18 59.70 -58.92 36.29
CA THR A 18 59.94 -59.06 37.74
C THR A 18 61.26 -58.44 38.22
N ASP A 19 62.21 -58.20 37.31
CA ASP A 19 63.55 -57.74 37.64
C ASP A 19 63.63 -56.21 37.85
N TYR A 20 62.54 -55.46 37.61
CA TYR A 20 62.48 -54.00 37.77
C TYR A 20 61.79 -53.52 39.07
N VAL A 21 61.25 -54.43 39.88
CA VAL A 21 60.34 -54.07 40.98
C VAL A 21 61.08 -53.69 42.28
N HIS A 22 62.39 -53.96 42.38
CA HIS A 22 63.14 -53.70 43.61
C HIS A 22 63.82 -52.34 43.74
N ALA A 23 63.67 -51.42 42.77
CA ALA A 23 64.37 -50.13 42.80
C ALA A 23 63.51 -48.89 42.49
N CYS A 24 62.17 -49.00 42.49
CA CYS A 24 61.32 -47.82 42.44
C CYS A 24 60.83 -47.49 43.85
N ASP A 25 61.36 -46.39 44.39
CA ASP A 25 60.77 -45.73 45.55
C ASP A 25 59.32 -45.30 45.24
N ASP A 26 58.61 -44.85 46.26
CA ASP A 26 57.22 -44.41 46.12
C ASP A 26 57.07 -43.20 45.18
N GLU A 27 58.15 -42.45 44.93
CA GLU A 27 58.20 -41.29 44.04
C GLU A 27 58.17 -41.73 42.56
N CYS A 28 58.92 -42.78 42.20
CA CYS A 28 58.90 -43.41 40.88
C CYS A 28 57.51 -44.00 40.53
N LYS A 29 56.84 -44.64 41.50
CA LYS A 29 55.47 -45.17 41.29
C LYS A 29 54.47 -44.05 41.03
N HIS A 30 54.60 -42.93 41.73
CA HIS A 30 53.69 -41.81 41.55
C HIS A 30 53.84 -41.18 40.17
N ASP A 31 55.08 -40.97 39.69
CA ASP A 31 55.35 -40.43 38.35
C ASP A 31 54.82 -41.35 37.22
N LEU A 32 54.98 -42.67 37.37
CA LEU A 32 54.49 -43.64 36.37
C LEU A 32 52.95 -43.65 36.30
N ILE A 33 52.28 -43.59 37.46
CA ILE A 33 50.81 -43.50 37.53
C ILE A 33 50.33 -42.19 36.91
N GLN A 34 51.00 -41.08 37.19
CA GLN A 34 50.65 -39.77 36.65
C GLN A 34 50.82 -39.74 35.12
N LYS A 35 51.92 -40.28 34.59
CA LYS A 35 52.17 -40.39 33.14
C LYS A 35 51.14 -41.28 32.45
N PHE A 36 50.78 -42.42 33.05
CA PHE A 36 49.78 -43.32 32.50
C PHE A 36 48.39 -42.68 32.50
N GLN A 37 48.00 -41.99 33.58
CA GLN A 37 46.75 -41.23 33.65
C GLN A 37 46.71 -40.11 32.61
N ASN A 38 47.80 -39.37 32.42
CA ASN A 38 47.88 -38.32 31.39
C ASN A 38 47.77 -38.89 29.97
N LEU A 39 48.42 -40.02 29.67
CA LEU A 39 48.30 -40.71 28.38
C LEU A 39 46.88 -41.24 28.13
N LEU A 40 46.24 -41.77 29.18
CA LEU A 40 44.88 -42.29 29.08
C LEU A 40 43.88 -41.16 28.84
N ASN A 41 43.99 -40.06 29.59
CA ASN A 41 43.13 -38.90 29.47
C ASN A 41 43.31 -38.23 28.10
N THR A 42 44.54 -37.97 27.66
CA THR A 42 44.78 -37.31 26.35
C THR A 42 44.30 -38.14 25.16
N ASN A 43 44.43 -39.47 25.20
CA ASN A 43 43.97 -40.35 24.11
C ASN A 43 42.45 -40.52 24.13
N LEU A 44 41.81 -40.60 25.30
CA LEU A 44 40.35 -40.60 25.40
C LEU A 44 39.75 -39.26 24.95
N ASP A 45 40.33 -38.14 25.38
CA ASP A 45 39.85 -36.80 25.04
C ASP A 45 39.97 -36.56 23.54
N SER A 46 41.10 -36.93 22.92
CA SER A 46 41.30 -36.82 21.48
C SER A 46 40.28 -37.65 20.68
N LYS A 47 40.01 -38.90 21.11
CA LYS A 47 38.99 -39.75 20.47
C LYS A 47 37.57 -39.24 20.69
N MET A 48 37.25 -38.69 21.86
CA MET A 48 35.95 -38.07 22.12
C MET A 48 35.74 -36.86 21.22
N ILE A 49 36.74 -35.98 21.12
CA ILE A 49 36.67 -34.81 20.24
C ILE A 49 36.47 -35.24 18.78
N GLN A 50 37.23 -36.23 18.31
CA GLN A 50 37.10 -36.75 16.94
C GLN A 50 35.69 -37.31 16.66
N LEU A 51 35.14 -38.10 17.59
CA LEU A 51 33.78 -38.66 17.47
C LEU A 51 32.72 -37.56 17.53
N GLN A 52 32.90 -36.56 18.37
CA GLN A 52 32.00 -35.41 18.46
C GLN A 52 31.99 -34.64 17.14
N THR A 53 33.16 -34.30 16.58
CA THR A 53 33.24 -33.59 15.30
C THR A 53 32.65 -34.40 14.13
N GLU A 54 32.87 -35.72 14.10
CA GLU A 54 32.27 -36.57 13.07
C GLU A 54 30.73 -36.64 13.19
N LEU A 55 30.21 -36.66 14.42
CA LEU A 55 28.78 -36.66 14.68
C LEU A 55 28.14 -35.32 14.29
N GLU A 56 28.77 -34.20 14.65
CA GLU A 56 28.34 -32.85 14.28
C GLU A 56 28.29 -32.71 12.75
N PHE A 57 29.34 -33.13 12.04
CA PHE A 57 29.39 -33.08 10.58
C PHE A 57 28.30 -33.94 9.91
N LYS A 58 28.05 -35.15 10.42
CA LYS A 58 26.97 -36.02 9.90
C LYS A 58 25.59 -35.42 10.17
N PHE A 59 25.40 -34.80 11.33
CA PHE A 59 24.15 -34.15 11.69
C PHE A 59 23.87 -32.94 10.80
N GLU A 60 24.87 -32.08 10.55
CA GLU A 60 24.76 -30.94 9.64
C GLU A 60 24.40 -31.38 8.21
N ARG A 61 25.09 -32.38 7.64
CA ARG A 61 24.73 -32.89 6.30
C ARG A 61 23.32 -33.48 6.24
N LEU A 62 22.88 -34.18 7.29
CA LEU A 62 21.52 -34.74 7.37
C LEU A 62 20.48 -33.62 7.44
N LEU A 63 20.74 -32.61 8.26
CA LEU A 63 19.88 -31.44 8.40
C LEU A 63 19.79 -30.70 7.06
N GLU A 64 20.92 -30.38 6.44
CA GLU A 64 20.98 -29.66 5.17
C GLU A 64 20.27 -30.43 4.06
N THR A 65 20.52 -31.74 3.93
CA THR A 65 19.93 -32.53 2.84
C THR A 65 18.43 -32.76 3.05
N GLN A 66 17.99 -33.14 4.25
CA GLN A 66 16.58 -33.48 4.49
C GLN A 66 15.69 -32.27 4.70
N VAL A 67 16.18 -31.22 5.37
CA VAL A 67 15.39 -30.03 5.64
C VAL A 67 15.30 -29.18 4.37
N ASN A 68 16.40 -28.96 3.66
CA ASN A 68 16.36 -28.11 2.46
C ASN A 68 15.55 -28.76 1.33
N SER A 69 15.69 -30.08 1.10
CA SER A 69 14.87 -30.75 0.07
C SER A 69 13.37 -30.73 0.37
N LYS A 70 12.97 -30.84 1.64
CA LYS A 70 11.57 -30.69 2.04
C LYS A 70 11.10 -29.23 1.94
N LEU A 71 11.96 -28.27 2.28
CA LEU A 71 11.67 -26.85 2.17
C LEU A 71 11.46 -26.45 0.70
N ASP A 72 12.31 -26.93 -0.20
CA ASP A 72 12.19 -26.70 -1.64
C ASP A 72 10.90 -27.31 -2.20
N LEU A 73 10.54 -28.52 -1.79
CA LEU A 73 9.27 -29.15 -2.18
C LEU A 73 8.06 -28.35 -1.69
N LEU A 74 8.09 -27.90 -0.43
CA LEU A 74 7.02 -27.09 0.15
C LEU A 74 6.89 -25.73 -0.56
N LYS A 75 8.04 -25.13 -0.90
CA LYS A 75 8.11 -23.88 -1.66
C LYS A 75 7.47 -24.05 -3.04
N MET A 76 7.84 -25.09 -3.79
CA MET A 76 7.22 -25.39 -5.09
C MET A 76 5.70 -25.63 -5.00
N GLU A 77 5.25 -26.37 -3.98
CA GLU A 77 3.81 -26.63 -3.79
C GLU A 77 3.04 -25.35 -3.43
N MET A 78 3.63 -24.48 -2.61
CA MET A 78 3.06 -23.17 -2.27
C MET A 78 3.00 -22.25 -3.47
N GLU A 79 4.07 -22.13 -4.25
CA GLU A 79 4.13 -21.30 -5.46
C GLU A 79 3.07 -21.77 -6.48
N SER A 80 2.95 -23.07 -6.70
CA SER A 80 1.93 -23.65 -7.61
C SER A 80 0.49 -23.35 -7.15
N LYS A 81 0.19 -23.52 -5.84
CA LYS A 81 -1.14 -23.20 -5.30
C LYS A 81 -1.41 -21.70 -5.33
N PHE A 82 -0.39 -20.88 -5.09
CA PHE A 82 -0.53 -19.42 -5.10
C PHE A 82 -0.88 -18.93 -6.50
N GLU A 83 -0.13 -19.33 -7.53
CA GLU A 83 -0.41 -18.99 -8.93
C GLU A 83 -1.82 -19.43 -9.35
N SER A 84 -2.22 -20.66 -8.99
CA SER A 84 -3.57 -21.18 -9.22
C SER A 84 -4.68 -20.30 -8.61
N VAL A 85 -4.50 -19.86 -7.36
CA VAL A 85 -5.50 -19.02 -6.67
C VAL A 85 -5.50 -17.61 -7.23
N LEU A 86 -4.33 -17.07 -7.58
CA LEU A 86 -4.18 -15.75 -8.16
C LEU A 86 -4.86 -15.68 -9.52
N ASP A 87 -4.55 -16.62 -10.42
CA ASP A 87 -5.17 -16.73 -11.75
C ASP A 87 -6.69 -16.83 -11.64
N ARG A 88 -7.20 -17.70 -10.75
CA ARG A 88 -8.64 -17.86 -10.58
C ARG A 88 -9.30 -16.58 -10.08
N LYS A 89 -8.72 -15.89 -9.10
CA LYS A 89 -9.27 -14.63 -8.58
C LYS A 89 -9.17 -13.50 -9.59
N LEU A 90 -8.08 -13.43 -10.34
CA LEU A 90 -7.85 -12.40 -11.36
C LEU A 90 -8.83 -12.57 -12.51
N ASN A 91 -8.96 -13.78 -13.05
CA ASN A 91 -9.89 -14.07 -14.14
C ASN A 91 -11.34 -13.79 -13.72
N LEU A 92 -11.76 -14.16 -12.50
CA LEU A 92 -13.08 -13.82 -11.99
C LEU A 92 -13.34 -12.30 -11.90
N LYS A 93 -12.33 -11.52 -11.50
CA LYS A 93 -12.44 -10.05 -11.46
C LYS A 93 -12.49 -9.46 -12.87
N LEU A 94 -11.65 -9.94 -13.79
CA LEU A 94 -11.63 -9.48 -15.18
C LEU A 94 -12.95 -9.79 -15.88
N ASP A 95 -13.51 -10.99 -15.69
CA ASP A 95 -14.82 -11.36 -16.22
C ASP A 95 -15.93 -10.48 -15.66
N HIS A 96 -15.90 -10.18 -14.36
CA HIS A 96 -16.88 -9.29 -13.74
C HIS A 96 -16.81 -7.86 -14.30
N ILE A 97 -15.60 -7.33 -14.46
CA ILE A 97 -15.38 -6.01 -15.07
C ILE A 97 -15.83 -6.01 -16.53
N GLY A 98 -15.48 -7.04 -17.30
CA GLY A 98 -15.90 -7.21 -18.69
C GLY A 98 -17.42 -7.18 -18.83
N ASN A 99 -18.13 -7.93 -17.99
CA ASN A 99 -19.60 -7.95 -17.97
C ASN A 99 -20.21 -6.59 -17.61
N ILE A 100 -19.63 -5.84 -16.66
CA ILE A 100 -20.09 -4.50 -16.30
C ILE A 100 -19.91 -3.54 -17.48
N VAL A 101 -18.74 -3.56 -18.12
CA VAL A 101 -18.42 -2.70 -19.26
C VAL A 101 -19.33 -3.01 -20.43
N GLU A 102 -19.50 -4.29 -20.78
CA GLU A 102 -20.38 -4.73 -21.86
C GLU A 102 -21.85 -4.34 -21.60
N THR A 103 -22.34 -4.50 -20.37
CA THR A 103 -23.72 -4.12 -20.01
C THR A 103 -23.94 -2.61 -20.14
N LYS A 104 -22.98 -1.79 -19.67
CA LYS A 104 -23.05 -0.33 -19.79
C LYS A 104 -23.01 0.12 -21.26
N LEU A 105 -22.11 -0.44 -22.06
CA LEU A 105 -21.99 -0.18 -23.50
C LEU A 105 -23.29 -0.54 -24.23
N ASN A 106 -23.83 -1.74 -23.98
CA ASN A 106 -25.08 -2.19 -24.60
C ASN A 106 -26.27 -1.31 -24.22
N SER A 107 -26.34 -0.84 -22.97
CA SER A 107 -27.38 0.10 -22.52
C SER A 107 -27.28 1.44 -23.24
N LYS A 108 -26.07 2.02 -23.34
CA LYS A 108 -25.84 3.27 -24.07
C LYS A 108 -26.15 3.12 -25.57
N PHE A 109 -25.70 2.03 -26.19
CA PHE A 109 -25.96 1.75 -27.62
C PHE A 109 -27.46 1.63 -27.92
N LYS A 110 -28.23 0.97 -27.04
CA LYS A 110 -29.71 0.95 -27.13
C LYS A 110 -30.32 2.35 -27.03
N SER A 111 -29.77 3.22 -26.18
CA SER A 111 -30.25 4.59 -26.06
C SER A 111 -30.03 5.40 -27.33
N VAL A 112 -28.83 5.29 -27.92
CA VAL A 112 -28.48 5.95 -29.19
C VAL A 112 -29.37 5.44 -30.32
N ASN A 113 -29.56 4.12 -30.44
CA ASN A 113 -30.42 3.54 -31.48
C ASN A 113 -31.88 3.98 -31.35
N ARG A 114 -32.40 4.18 -30.13
CA ARG A 114 -33.72 4.78 -29.93
C ARG A 114 -33.78 6.24 -30.40
N GLY A 115 -32.73 7.01 -30.13
CA GLY A 115 -32.59 8.37 -30.66
C GLY A 115 -32.63 8.40 -32.18
N ILE A 116 -31.82 7.56 -32.84
CA ILE A 116 -31.79 7.42 -34.30
C ILE A 116 -33.17 7.02 -34.85
N ALA A 117 -33.84 6.04 -34.24
CA ALA A 117 -35.17 5.61 -34.67
C ALA A 117 -36.23 6.72 -34.55
N ASN A 118 -36.16 7.53 -33.50
CA ASN A 118 -37.05 8.68 -33.33
C ASN A 118 -36.80 9.77 -34.37
N ILE A 119 -35.52 10.02 -34.71
CA ILE A 119 -35.13 10.95 -35.78
C ILE A 119 -35.65 10.43 -37.12
N ALA A 120 -35.42 9.15 -37.46
CA ALA A 120 -35.89 8.54 -38.70
C ALA A 120 -37.42 8.64 -38.83
N LYS A 121 -38.17 8.35 -37.76
CA LYS A 121 -39.63 8.51 -37.75
C LYS A 121 -40.07 9.96 -37.95
N SER A 122 -39.32 10.92 -37.40
CA SER A 122 -39.59 12.35 -37.62
C SER A 122 -39.34 12.75 -39.07
N VAL A 123 -38.30 12.18 -39.71
CA VAL A 123 -38.02 12.36 -41.14
C VAL A 123 -39.14 11.76 -42.00
N GLU A 124 -39.62 10.56 -41.71
CA GLU A 124 -40.75 9.95 -42.44
C GLU A 124 -42.03 10.78 -42.32
N ILE A 125 -42.31 11.37 -41.15
CA ILE A 125 -43.47 12.27 -40.97
C ILE A 125 -43.32 13.53 -41.81
N LEU A 126 -42.10 14.08 -41.91
CA LEU A 126 -41.82 15.23 -42.76
C LEU A 126 -41.97 14.85 -44.24
N ASP A 127 -41.45 13.70 -44.65
CA ASP A 127 -41.58 13.20 -46.01
C ASP A 127 -43.04 12.92 -46.39
N GLY A 128 -43.85 12.34 -45.50
CA GLY A 128 -45.28 12.14 -45.75
C GLY A 128 -46.10 13.45 -45.76
N LYS A 129 -45.65 14.50 -45.07
CA LYS A 129 -46.33 15.82 -45.09
C LYS A 129 -45.92 16.68 -46.28
N TYR A 130 -44.71 16.51 -46.78
CA TYR A 130 -44.12 17.40 -47.79
C TYR A 130 -43.71 16.69 -49.09
N GLY A 131 -43.82 15.35 -49.16
CA GLY A 131 -43.39 14.50 -50.26
C GLY A 131 -44.17 14.77 -51.55
N ASP A 132 -45.50 14.91 -51.46
CA ASP A 132 -46.34 15.29 -52.62
C ASP A 132 -45.96 16.69 -53.14
N THR A 133 -45.58 17.62 -52.25
CA THR A 133 -45.05 18.94 -52.64
C THR A 133 -43.61 18.89 -53.20
N LEU A 134 -42.81 17.89 -52.85
CA LEU A 134 -41.42 17.75 -53.28
C LEU A 134 -41.31 17.13 -54.68
N GLU A 135 -42.21 16.22 -55.03
CA GLU A 135 -42.37 15.69 -56.38
C GLU A 135 -42.86 16.79 -57.36
N ASP A 136 -43.81 17.63 -56.93
CA ASP A 136 -44.21 18.85 -57.65
C ASP A 136 -43.07 19.88 -57.73
N MET A 137 -42.16 19.95 -56.75
CA MET A 137 -41.00 20.85 -56.77
C MET A 137 -39.85 20.37 -57.67
N SER A 138 -39.75 19.06 -57.91
CA SER A 138 -38.81 18.47 -58.88
C SER A 138 -39.21 18.82 -60.33
N GLU A 139 -40.52 18.82 -60.65
CA GLU A 139 -41.02 19.36 -61.92
C GLU A 139 -40.90 20.90 -62.01
N MET A 140 -40.81 21.62 -60.88
CA MET A 140 -40.57 23.08 -60.87
C MET A 140 -39.09 23.49 -60.97
N GLN A 141 -38.13 22.56 -61.02
CA GLN A 141 -36.72 22.94 -61.18
C GLN A 141 -36.40 23.50 -62.58
N GLU A 142 -37.32 23.39 -63.53
CA GLU A 142 -37.30 24.08 -64.84
C GLU A 142 -37.98 25.48 -64.79
N ILE A 143 -38.43 25.95 -63.62
CA ILE A 143 -38.92 27.32 -63.39
C ILE A 143 -37.99 28.05 -62.41
N LYS A 144 -36.68 27.98 -62.69
CA LYS A 144 -35.68 28.84 -62.04
C LYS A 144 -35.63 30.17 -62.78
N GLU A 145 -36.50 31.10 -62.43
CA GLU A 145 -36.18 32.54 -62.54
C GLU A 145 -37.14 33.49 -61.81
N ASN A 146 -38.32 33.05 -61.35
CA ASN A 146 -39.28 33.97 -60.72
C ASN A 146 -40.03 33.37 -59.52
N ARG A 147 -39.34 33.02 -58.43
CA ARG A 147 -40.04 32.76 -57.16
C ARG A 147 -39.56 33.63 -56.01
N THR A 148 -40.58 34.11 -55.31
CA THR A 148 -40.58 35.09 -54.24
C THR A 148 -40.01 34.55 -52.93
N GLU A 149 -39.47 35.47 -52.15
CA GLU A 149 -38.72 35.41 -50.89
C GLU A 149 -39.25 34.46 -49.78
N GLY A 150 -40.46 33.90 -49.90
CA GLY A 150 -41.07 33.02 -48.90
C GLY A 150 -40.58 31.57 -48.90
N ASP A 151 -40.27 30.98 -50.07
CA ASP A 151 -39.93 29.55 -50.17
C ASP A 151 -38.50 29.24 -49.66
N ASN A 152 -37.61 30.23 -49.65
CA ASN A 152 -36.25 30.10 -49.11
C ASN A 152 -36.21 29.94 -47.58
N VAL A 153 -37.26 30.36 -46.86
CA VAL A 153 -37.28 30.32 -45.38
C VAL A 153 -37.42 28.88 -44.86
N CYS A 154 -38.23 28.04 -45.51
CA CYS A 154 -38.42 26.64 -45.10
C CYS A 154 -37.17 25.79 -45.34
N VAL A 155 -36.53 25.93 -46.51
CA VAL A 155 -35.31 25.18 -46.85
C VAL A 155 -34.16 25.55 -45.91
N ASN A 156 -33.97 26.84 -45.63
CA ASN A 156 -32.95 27.29 -44.69
C ASN A 156 -33.20 26.80 -43.26
N SER A 157 -34.46 26.72 -42.83
CA SER A 157 -34.82 26.21 -41.50
C SER A 157 -34.51 24.71 -41.36
N LEU A 158 -34.75 23.90 -42.39
CA LEU A 158 -34.41 22.48 -42.42
C LEU A 158 -32.89 22.23 -42.42
N ILE A 159 -32.13 23.05 -43.15
CA ILE A 159 -30.66 22.99 -43.15
C ILE A 159 -30.10 23.32 -41.77
N LEU A 160 -30.65 24.35 -41.10
CA LEU A 160 -30.28 24.72 -39.73
C LEU A 160 -30.54 23.57 -38.74
N LEU A 161 -31.74 22.98 -38.78
CA LEU A 161 -32.10 21.84 -37.92
C LEU A 161 -31.21 20.62 -38.17
N SER A 162 -30.89 20.32 -39.43
CA SER A 162 -29.98 19.23 -39.80
C SER A 162 -28.56 19.44 -39.23
N ASN A 163 -28.04 20.66 -39.33
CA ASN A 163 -26.73 21.01 -38.79
C ASN A 163 -26.70 20.96 -37.26
N GLU A 164 -27.78 21.39 -36.60
CA GLU A 164 -27.90 21.34 -35.13
C GLU A 164 -27.91 19.90 -34.63
N VAL A 165 -28.74 19.02 -35.23
CA VAL A 165 -28.77 17.59 -34.90
C VAL A 165 -27.42 16.91 -35.18
N LYS A 166 -26.75 17.25 -36.29
CA LYS A 166 -25.42 16.74 -36.61
C LYS A 166 -24.39 17.14 -35.55
N SER A 167 -24.41 18.40 -35.11
CA SER A 167 -23.48 18.90 -34.09
C SER A 167 -23.67 18.21 -32.74
N GLU A 168 -24.93 17.97 -32.33
CA GLU A 168 -25.24 17.26 -31.08
C GLU A 168 -24.75 15.80 -31.11
N ILE A 169 -24.89 15.13 -32.26
CA ILE A 169 -24.38 13.77 -32.44
C ILE A 169 -22.84 13.75 -32.38
N GLU A 170 -22.17 14.71 -33.02
CA GLU A 170 -20.70 14.82 -32.98
C GLU A 170 -20.19 15.06 -31.56
N ILE A 171 -20.85 15.91 -30.77
CA ILE A 171 -20.52 16.15 -29.35
C ILE A 171 -20.70 14.87 -28.53
N GLN A 172 -21.80 14.16 -28.69
CA GLN A 172 -22.03 12.91 -27.96
C GLN A 172 -21.01 11.82 -28.33
N PHE A 173 -20.56 11.79 -29.59
CA PHE A 173 -19.53 10.85 -30.04
C PHE A 173 -18.15 11.19 -29.47
N LEU A 174 -17.79 12.47 -29.38
CA LEU A 174 -16.54 12.93 -28.75
C LEU A 174 -16.52 12.58 -27.26
N ASN A 175 -17.59 12.88 -26.53
CA ASN A 175 -17.70 12.53 -25.10
C ASN A 175 -17.56 11.02 -24.85
N LEU A 176 -18.17 10.18 -25.71
CA LEU A 176 -18.04 8.74 -25.61
C LEU A 176 -16.60 8.27 -25.88
N THR A 177 -15.92 8.91 -26.83
CA THR A 177 -14.52 8.60 -27.18
C THR A 177 -13.58 8.91 -26.02
N ASP A 178 -13.79 10.05 -25.35
CA ASP A 178 -12.99 10.47 -24.19
C ASP A 178 -13.22 9.56 -22.97
N GLU A 179 -14.47 9.16 -22.69
CA GLU A 179 -14.77 8.18 -21.63
C GLU A 179 -14.10 6.83 -21.91
N ILE A 180 -14.12 6.35 -23.16
CA ILE A 180 -13.45 5.10 -23.56
C ILE A 180 -11.94 5.21 -23.37
N LYS A 181 -11.36 6.36 -23.72
CA LYS A 181 -9.93 6.62 -23.52
C LYS A 181 -9.56 6.59 -22.04
N PHE A 182 -10.33 7.27 -21.20
CA PHE A 182 -10.14 7.28 -19.74
C PHE A 182 -10.19 5.85 -19.15
N MET A 183 -11.22 5.06 -19.50
CA MET A 183 -11.33 3.67 -19.03
C MET A 183 -10.14 2.79 -19.48
N ARG A 184 -9.58 3.03 -20.68
CA ARG A 184 -8.41 2.31 -21.18
C ARG A 184 -7.15 2.67 -20.39
N GLU A 185 -7.01 3.93 -19.98
CA GLU A 185 -5.90 4.40 -19.16
C GLU A 185 -5.97 3.81 -17.75
N GLU A 186 -7.14 3.83 -17.10
CA GLU A 186 -7.35 3.18 -15.80
C GLU A 186 -7.01 1.68 -15.83
N LEU A 187 -7.45 0.97 -16.87
CA LEU A 187 -7.16 -0.45 -17.05
C LEU A 187 -5.65 -0.70 -17.23
N THR A 188 -4.94 0.22 -17.89
CA THR A 188 -3.49 0.12 -18.09
C THR A 188 -2.74 0.30 -16.78
N VAL A 189 -3.15 1.29 -15.96
CA VAL A 189 -2.59 1.51 -14.61
C VAL A 189 -2.83 0.28 -13.73
N ALA A 190 -4.07 -0.20 -13.65
CA ALA A 190 -4.42 -1.39 -12.87
C ALA A 190 -3.59 -2.62 -13.29
N LYS A 191 -3.33 -2.79 -14.59
CA LYS A 191 -2.47 -3.86 -15.10
C LYS A 191 -1.01 -3.70 -14.67
N SER A 192 -0.47 -2.47 -14.69
CA SER A 192 0.89 -2.20 -14.23
C SER A 192 1.07 -2.46 -12.73
N GLU A 193 0.13 -2.01 -11.89
CA GLU A 193 0.15 -2.28 -10.44
C GLU A 193 0.13 -3.78 -10.14
N LEU A 194 -0.68 -4.52 -10.90
CA LEU A 194 -0.78 -5.96 -10.74
C LEU A 194 0.53 -6.66 -11.11
N ASN A 195 1.20 -6.21 -12.18
CA ASN A 195 2.51 -6.72 -12.57
C ASN A 195 3.57 -6.41 -11.49
N ILE A 196 3.58 -5.19 -10.94
CA ILE A 196 4.50 -4.82 -9.84
C ILE A 196 4.29 -5.73 -8.63
N LYS A 197 3.03 -5.97 -8.25
CA LYS A 197 2.70 -6.88 -7.14
C LYS A 197 3.12 -8.32 -7.45
N LEU A 198 2.95 -8.77 -8.70
CA LEU A 198 3.37 -10.09 -9.14
C LEU A 198 4.89 -10.24 -9.10
N ASP A 199 5.65 -9.23 -9.50
CA ASP A 199 7.10 -9.21 -9.45
C ASP A 199 7.62 -9.24 -8.00
N TYR A 200 6.98 -8.48 -7.10
CA TYR A 200 7.30 -8.50 -5.67
C TYR A 200 7.10 -9.88 -5.04
N ILE A 201 6.05 -10.60 -5.47
CA ILE A 201 5.77 -11.96 -5.00
C ILE A 201 6.77 -12.97 -5.58
N LYS A 202 7.19 -12.79 -6.84
CA LYS A 202 8.13 -13.70 -7.51
C LYS A 202 9.57 -13.56 -7.03
N ASN A 203 9.99 -12.35 -6.65
CA ASN A 203 11.35 -12.07 -6.13
C ASN A 203 11.33 -11.37 -4.76
N PRO A 204 10.96 -12.09 -3.68
CA PRO A 204 10.96 -11.52 -2.32
C PRO A 204 12.37 -11.21 -1.77
N GLN A 205 13.45 -11.61 -2.47
CA GLN A 205 14.83 -11.37 -2.01
C GLN A 205 15.40 -10.01 -2.43
N ASP A 206 14.83 -9.35 -3.45
CA ASP A 206 15.29 -8.02 -3.90
C ASP A 206 14.75 -6.87 -3.02
N ALA A 207 13.74 -7.14 -2.17
CA ALA A 207 13.14 -6.16 -1.26
C ALA A 207 14.01 -5.82 -0.02
N ARG A 208 15.19 -6.43 0.14
CA ARG A 208 16.14 -6.14 1.23
C ARG A 208 17.30 -5.23 0.83
N HIS A 209 17.36 -4.78 -0.43
CA HIS A 209 18.28 -3.72 -0.83
C HIS A 209 17.53 -2.39 -0.90
N CYS A 210 17.72 -1.56 0.13
CA CYS A 210 17.49 -0.13 0.00
C CYS A 210 18.42 0.40 -1.11
N PRO A 211 17.98 1.30 -1.99
CA PRO A 211 18.89 1.95 -2.92
C PRO A 211 19.87 2.81 -2.12
N ASP A 212 21.14 2.40 -2.11
CA ASP A 212 22.28 3.19 -1.63
C ASP A 212 22.36 4.49 -2.44
N GLY A 213 21.74 5.56 -1.92
CA GLY A 213 21.61 6.82 -2.65
C GLY A 213 21.45 8.07 -1.77
N PHE A 214 21.61 7.94 -0.45
CA PHE A 214 21.73 9.09 0.45
C PHE A 214 23.12 9.05 1.09
N THR A 215 24.08 9.68 0.42
CA THR A 215 25.31 10.15 1.04
C THR A 215 24.98 11.22 2.06
N GLU A 216 25.26 10.95 3.33
CA GLU A 216 25.34 11.97 4.38
C GLU A 216 26.42 12.99 4.02
N PRO A 217 26.21 14.31 4.26
CA PRO A 217 27.26 15.30 4.11
C PRO A 217 28.30 15.15 5.23
N ASP A 218 29.46 14.63 4.83
CA ASP A 218 30.82 14.93 5.28
C ASP A 218 30.96 15.56 6.69
N SER A 219 31.09 14.71 7.71
CA SER A 219 31.57 15.11 9.03
C SER A 219 33.07 15.40 8.96
N THR A 220 33.41 16.68 8.83
CA THR A 220 34.78 17.17 8.91
C THR A 220 35.40 16.89 10.27
N GLN A 221 36.67 16.52 10.20
CA GLN A 221 37.57 16.24 11.31
C GLN A 221 37.64 17.43 12.29
N PHE A 222 37.27 17.19 13.55
CA PHE A 222 37.75 17.96 14.69
C PHE A 222 38.53 17.02 15.61
N THR A 223 39.84 17.04 15.46
CA THR A 223 40.77 16.67 16.52
C THR A 223 40.90 17.87 17.44
N ASP A 224 40.45 17.77 18.69
CA ASP A 224 41.18 18.38 19.81
C ASP A 224 40.76 17.74 21.14
N GLY A 225 41.77 17.40 21.93
CA GLY A 225 41.61 16.70 23.18
C GLY A 225 40.92 17.56 24.23
N PHE A 226 39.94 16.95 24.91
CA PHE A 226 39.44 17.47 26.17
C PHE A 226 39.54 16.39 27.24
N THR A 227 40.29 16.73 28.28
CA THR A 227 40.50 15.97 29.50
C THR A 227 39.20 15.98 30.30
N GLU A 228 38.74 14.81 30.73
CA GLU A 228 37.61 14.67 31.66
C GLU A 228 37.89 15.38 33.00
N PRO A 229 36.92 16.12 33.55
CA PRO A 229 36.81 16.26 34.99
C PRO A 229 35.62 15.47 35.54
N ALA A 230 35.92 14.80 36.64
CA ALA A 230 35.06 14.06 37.55
C ALA A 230 33.59 14.51 37.64
N SER A 231 32.72 13.51 37.43
CA SER A 231 31.49 13.22 38.16
C SER A 231 31.03 14.26 39.20
N THR A 232 30.12 15.14 38.78
CA THR A 232 29.16 15.77 39.69
C THR A 232 27.79 15.11 39.50
N GLN A 233 27.33 14.42 40.54
CA GLN A 233 25.99 13.86 40.62
C GLN A 233 24.99 15.01 40.79
N PHE A 234 24.31 15.39 39.72
CA PHE A 234 23.07 16.16 39.79
C PHE A 234 21.90 15.18 39.93
N THR A 235 21.41 15.04 41.16
CA THR A 235 20.08 14.47 41.43
C THR A 235 19.06 15.59 41.31
N ASP A 236 18.70 15.97 40.09
CA ASP A 236 17.48 16.73 39.86
C ASP A 236 16.38 15.76 39.44
N GLY A 237 15.42 15.61 40.35
CA GLY A 237 14.19 14.85 40.15
C GLY A 237 13.27 15.52 39.14
N PHE A 238 13.64 15.47 37.86
CA PHE A 238 12.65 15.52 36.79
C PHE A 238 11.97 14.16 36.74
N THR A 239 10.88 14.01 37.49
CA THR A 239 9.82 13.08 37.10
C THR A 239 9.39 13.47 35.69
N GLN A 240 9.94 12.74 34.72
CA GLN A 240 9.52 12.79 33.33
C GLN A 240 8.00 12.59 33.35
N PRO A 241 7.19 13.58 32.90
CA PRO A 241 5.74 13.41 32.91
C PRO A 241 5.46 12.17 32.06
N ASP A 242 4.79 11.20 32.68
CA ASP A 242 4.49 9.89 32.09
C ASP A 242 4.08 10.10 30.64
N ALA A 243 4.84 9.53 29.71
CA ALA A 243 4.59 9.66 28.29
C ALA A 243 3.15 9.22 28.04
N VAL A 244 2.24 10.18 27.84
CA VAL A 244 0.81 9.94 27.70
C VAL A 244 0.62 8.91 26.60
N GLN A 245 0.31 7.69 27.02
CA GLN A 245 0.21 6.54 26.15
C GLN A 245 -1.22 6.49 25.64
N CYS A 246 -1.36 6.39 24.31
CA CYS A 246 -2.69 6.35 23.71
C CYS A 246 -3.46 5.12 24.20
N PRO A 247 -4.80 5.23 24.36
CA PRO A 247 -5.63 4.08 24.70
C PRO A 247 -5.42 2.91 23.73
N GLY A 248 -5.70 1.69 24.19
CA GLY A 248 -5.54 0.49 23.36
C GLY A 248 -6.28 0.60 22.02
N GLY A 249 -5.58 0.31 20.91
CA GLY A 249 -6.12 0.43 19.55
C GLY A 249 -6.00 1.81 18.91
N PHE A 250 -5.41 2.78 19.62
CA PHE A 250 -5.00 4.07 19.05
C PHE A 250 -3.51 4.06 18.73
N PHE A 251 -3.14 4.81 17.70
CA PHE A 251 -1.74 5.13 17.38
C PHE A 251 -1.47 6.60 17.66
N LYS A 252 -0.22 6.93 18.00
CA LYS A 252 0.20 8.27 18.39
C LYS A 252 0.96 8.96 17.26
N ILE A 253 0.60 10.20 16.95
CA ILE A 253 1.38 11.10 16.09
C ILE A 253 1.46 12.45 16.81
N GLY A 254 2.68 12.89 17.10
CA GLY A 254 2.89 14.07 17.95
C GLY A 254 2.30 13.86 19.35
N SER A 255 1.46 14.79 19.79
CA SER A 255 0.72 14.72 21.05
C SER A 255 -0.65 14.04 20.95
N GLN A 256 -1.09 13.71 19.73
CA GLN A 256 -2.45 13.28 19.44
C GLN A 256 -2.57 11.77 19.23
N CYS A 257 -3.71 11.22 19.63
CA CYS A 257 -4.03 9.80 19.54
C CYS A 257 -5.15 9.57 18.53
N TYR A 258 -4.89 8.71 17.55
CA TYR A 258 -5.76 8.46 16.42
C TYR A 258 -6.21 7.00 16.33
N LYS A 259 -7.43 6.78 15.82
CA LYS A 259 -7.93 5.46 15.47
C LYS A 259 -8.57 5.50 14.10
N MET A 260 -8.13 4.58 13.24
CA MET A 260 -8.57 4.50 11.85
C MET A 260 -9.59 3.39 11.67
N TYR A 261 -10.67 3.69 10.96
CA TYR A 261 -11.71 2.75 10.58
C TYR A 261 -11.73 2.59 9.06
N SER A 262 -11.28 1.43 8.59
CA SER A 262 -11.18 1.04 7.17
C SER A 262 -12.22 -0.01 6.76
N ASP A 263 -13.08 -0.43 7.68
CA ASP A 263 -14.15 -1.42 7.51
C ASP A 263 -15.16 -0.99 6.44
N THR A 264 -15.59 0.26 6.52
CA THR A 264 -16.64 0.84 5.68
C THR A 264 -16.23 2.24 5.24
N ARG A 265 -16.29 2.50 3.93
CA ARG A 265 -16.10 3.86 3.42
C ARG A 265 -17.36 4.68 3.70
N ARG A 266 -17.19 5.81 4.36
CA ARG A 266 -18.25 6.68 4.90
C ARG A 266 -18.18 8.06 4.25
N THR A 267 -19.33 8.72 4.08
CA THR A 267 -19.35 10.15 3.73
C THR A 267 -18.75 10.95 4.88
N TRP A 268 -18.44 12.23 4.68
CA TRP A 268 -17.90 13.04 5.78
C TRP A 268 -18.86 13.11 6.98
N ASN A 269 -20.16 13.31 6.74
CA ASN A 269 -21.17 13.35 7.80
C ASN A 269 -21.27 12.01 8.54
N ASP A 270 -21.23 10.89 7.81
CA ASP A 270 -21.26 9.56 8.41
C ASP A 270 -19.97 9.26 9.21
N SER A 271 -18.81 9.71 8.73
CA SER A 271 -17.53 9.61 9.44
C SER A 271 -17.56 10.37 10.76
N LYS A 272 -18.07 11.61 10.75
CA LYS A 272 -18.24 12.42 11.96
C LYS A 272 -19.17 11.73 12.97
N ALA A 273 -20.36 11.35 12.52
CA ALA A 273 -21.33 10.66 13.36
C ALA A 273 -20.77 9.34 13.93
N TRP A 274 -19.97 8.62 13.15
CA TRP A 274 -19.30 7.40 13.61
C TRP A 274 -18.31 7.66 14.75
N CYS A 275 -17.45 8.68 14.61
CA CYS A 275 -16.52 9.04 15.69
C CYS A 275 -17.27 9.43 16.97
N GLU A 276 -18.35 10.20 16.84
CA GLU A 276 -19.17 10.62 17.99
C GLU A 276 -19.85 9.44 18.71
N VAL A 277 -20.37 8.46 17.95
CA VAL A 277 -20.94 7.22 18.52
C VAL A 277 -19.91 6.42 19.30
N GLU A 278 -18.67 6.41 18.85
CA GLU A 278 -17.55 5.74 19.51
C GLU A 278 -16.99 6.54 20.71
N GLY A 279 -17.55 7.72 21.02
CA GLY A 279 -17.09 8.59 22.10
C GLY A 279 -15.83 9.38 21.76
N TYR A 280 -15.55 9.59 20.48
CA TYR A 280 -14.39 10.32 19.96
C TYR A 280 -14.84 11.52 19.12
N VAL A 281 -13.89 12.32 18.68
CA VAL A 281 -14.15 13.33 17.64
C VAL A 281 -13.54 12.89 16.33
N MET A 282 -14.05 13.43 15.23
CA MET A 282 -13.38 13.29 13.94
C MET A 282 -12.01 13.98 14.00
N ALA A 283 -10.99 13.39 13.38
CA ALA A 283 -9.61 13.87 13.51
C ALA A 283 -9.49 15.36 13.18
N THR A 284 -8.99 16.12 14.15
CA THR A 284 -8.88 17.58 14.14
C THR A 284 -7.55 17.97 13.48
N LYS A 285 -7.09 19.22 13.65
CA LYS A 285 -5.81 19.68 13.11
C LYS A 285 -4.66 18.79 13.58
N PRO A 286 -3.98 18.05 12.69
CA PRO A 286 -2.86 17.23 13.12
C PRO A 286 -1.66 18.09 13.52
N ASP A 287 -0.98 17.74 14.61
CA ASP A 287 0.30 18.34 15.01
C ASP A 287 1.34 18.22 13.88
N ASP A 288 1.33 17.07 13.19
CA ASP A 288 2.19 16.76 12.06
C ASP A 288 1.39 15.97 11.01
N ALA A 289 0.79 16.69 10.07
CA ALA A 289 -0.04 16.10 9.01
C ALA A 289 0.78 15.25 8.02
N ILE A 290 2.07 15.54 7.83
CA ILE A 290 2.94 14.79 6.92
C ILE A 290 3.26 13.43 7.52
N THR A 291 3.70 13.39 8.78
CA THR A 291 3.99 12.15 9.50
C THR A 291 2.73 11.30 9.70
N LEU A 292 1.58 11.93 9.99
CA LEU A 292 0.29 11.23 10.06
C LEU A 292 -0.04 10.53 8.73
N ARG A 293 0.12 11.24 7.59
CA ARG A 293 -0.13 10.69 6.26
C ARG A 293 0.81 9.52 5.95
N GLN A 294 2.10 9.66 6.25
CA GLN A 294 3.09 8.60 6.04
C GLN A 294 2.76 7.35 6.86
N TYR A 295 2.42 7.53 8.14
CA TYR A 295 2.04 6.42 9.01
C TYR A 295 0.83 5.65 8.47
N ILE A 296 -0.22 6.36 8.05
CA ILE A 296 -1.43 5.75 7.47
C ILE A 296 -1.07 4.90 6.24
N MET A 297 -0.21 5.42 5.37
CA MET A 297 0.17 4.72 4.14
C MET A 297 1.01 3.48 4.39
N GLU A 298 1.99 3.57 5.30
CA GLU A 298 2.87 2.45 5.62
C GLU A 298 2.16 1.34 6.39
N HIS A 299 1.28 1.69 7.35
CA HIS A 299 0.74 0.72 8.31
C HIS A 299 -0.70 0.30 8.04
N ILE A 300 -1.49 1.16 7.40
CA ILE A 300 -2.92 0.94 7.17
C ILE A 300 -3.22 0.74 5.67
N GLY A 301 -2.38 1.29 4.81
CA GLY A 301 -2.41 1.11 3.37
C GLY A 301 -3.17 2.21 2.63
N ASP A 302 -3.21 2.05 1.31
CA ASP A 302 -3.66 3.07 0.37
C ASP A 302 -5.13 3.49 0.50
N GLY A 303 -5.40 4.79 0.50
CA GLY A 303 -6.72 5.37 0.38
C GLY A 303 -6.96 6.62 1.23
N ASN A 304 -7.60 7.62 0.61
CA ASN A 304 -7.90 8.91 1.22
C ASN A 304 -8.78 8.81 2.48
N VAL A 305 -8.64 9.81 3.35
CA VAL A 305 -9.25 9.83 4.69
C VAL A 305 -10.00 11.14 4.92
N ASN A 306 -11.22 11.06 5.44
CA ASN A 306 -11.94 12.27 5.83
C ASN A 306 -11.31 12.85 7.12
N LEU A 307 -11.08 14.17 7.15
CA LEU A 307 -10.66 14.91 8.35
C LEU A 307 -11.79 15.82 8.86
N GLY A 308 -11.72 16.25 10.11
CA GLY A 308 -12.75 17.01 10.82
C GLY A 308 -12.91 18.47 10.40
N ALA A 309 -12.48 18.86 9.19
CA ALA A 309 -12.66 20.22 8.67
C ALA A 309 -13.60 20.27 7.46
N ARG A 310 -14.30 21.40 7.33
CA ARG A 310 -15.29 21.66 6.28
C ARG A 310 -15.21 23.11 5.82
N GLY A 311 -15.52 23.38 4.56
CA GLY A 311 -15.61 24.74 4.02
C GLY A 311 -16.80 25.49 4.60
N ASP A 312 -16.63 26.78 4.85
CA ASP A 312 -17.71 27.69 5.31
C ASP A 312 -18.25 28.61 4.20
N GLY A 313 -17.76 28.45 2.96
CA GLY A 313 -17.99 29.37 1.85
C GLY A 313 -16.85 30.36 1.59
N SER A 314 -15.85 30.41 2.48
CA SER A 314 -14.69 31.31 2.38
C SER A 314 -13.37 30.61 2.70
N VAL A 315 -13.32 29.84 3.79
CA VAL A 315 -12.15 29.08 4.26
C VAL A 315 -12.60 27.71 4.79
N PHE A 316 -11.66 26.77 4.89
CA PHE A 316 -11.91 25.53 5.63
C PHE A 316 -11.76 25.81 7.13
N ARG A 317 -12.62 25.22 7.95
CA ARG A 317 -12.55 25.32 9.41
C ARG A 317 -12.59 23.96 10.05
N TRP A 318 -11.76 23.76 11.07
CA TRP A 318 -11.84 22.60 11.95
C TRP A 318 -13.12 22.69 12.78
N VAL A 319 -13.98 21.67 12.71
CA VAL A 319 -15.35 21.74 13.25
C VAL A 319 -15.38 21.78 14.78
N ASP A 320 -14.34 21.29 15.45
CA ASP A 320 -14.22 21.25 16.90
C ASP A 320 -13.68 22.55 17.50
N THR A 321 -12.73 23.20 16.83
CA THR A 321 -12.02 24.41 17.32
C THR A 321 -12.46 25.69 16.65
N ASP A 322 -13.19 25.60 15.53
CA ASP A 322 -13.52 26.72 14.63
C ASP A 322 -12.29 27.44 14.04
N GLU A 323 -11.10 26.85 14.20
CA GLU A 323 -9.85 27.38 13.65
C GLU A 323 -9.88 27.30 12.11
N ALA A 324 -9.62 28.44 11.46
CA ALA A 324 -9.54 28.53 10.01
C ALA A 324 -8.21 27.98 9.48
N ILE A 325 -8.28 27.22 8.39
CA ILE A 325 -7.15 26.80 7.58
C ILE A 325 -6.96 27.85 6.50
N SER A 326 -5.77 28.45 6.43
CA SER A 326 -5.47 29.44 5.39
C SER A 326 -5.61 28.80 4.00
N ASN A 327 -6.23 29.47 3.04
CA ASN A 327 -6.29 29.00 1.65
C ASN A 327 -4.91 29.02 0.96
N THR A 328 -3.88 29.59 1.60
CA THR A 328 -2.49 29.60 1.13
C THR A 328 -1.57 28.76 2.01
N ASP A 329 -2.12 27.85 2.83
CA ASP A 329 -1.32 26.94 3.66
C ASP A 329 -0.49 26.01 2.78
N ASP A 330 0.80 25.84 3.08
CA ASP A 330 1.72 25.01 2.30
C ASP A 330 1.36 23.51 2.35
N LEU A 331 0.48 23.11 3.27
CA LEU A 331 -0.04 21.74 3.35
C LEU A 331 -1.09 21.42 2.29
N TRP A 332 -1.64 22.41 1.60
CA TRP A 332 -2.54 22.18 0.48
C TRP A 332 -1.82 21.57 -0.70
N TRP A 333 -2.47 20.60 -1.34
CA TRP A 333 -2.12 20.11 -2.66
C TRP A 333 -2.06 21.25 -3.67
N ALA A 334 -1.22 21.12 -4.70
CA ALA A 334 -1.18 22.08 -5.80
C ALA A 334 -2.60 22.36 -6.33
N ASP A 335 -2.91 23.65 -6.51
CA ASP A 335 -4.23 24.15 -6.93
C ASP A 335 -5.39 23.90 -5.92
N HIS A 336 -5.07 23.57 -4.66
CA HIS A 336 -6.04 23.50 -3.57
C HIS A 336 -5.87 24.62 -2.53
N PRO A 337 -6.97 25.00 -1.84
CA PRO A 337 -8.34 24.57 -2.11
C PRO A 337 -8.85 25.18 -3.43
N SER A 338 -9.33 24.33 -4.35
CA SER A 338 -9.77 24.75 -5.68
C SER A 338 -11.08 25.52 -5.62
N ASP A 339 -11.93 25.13 -4.67
CA ASP A 339 -13.15 25.79 -4.25
C ASP A 339 -13.32 25.59 -2.74
N VAL A 340 -13.95 26.56 -2.10
CA VAL A 340 -14.29 26.51 -0.68
C VAL A 340 -15.77 26.76 -0.51
N THR A 341 -16.59 25.73 -0.69
CA THR A 341 -18.03 25.81 -0.46
C THR A 341 -18.43 25.13 0.85
N THR A 342 -19.67 25.35 1.28
CA THR A 342 -20.25 24.60 2.41
C THR A 342 -20.42 23.11 2.12
N TRP A 343 -20.18 22.65 0.89
CA TRP A 343 -20.28 21.26 0.46
C TRP A 343 -18.92 20.57 0.30
N ASP A 344 -17.83 21.32 0.51
CA ASP A 344 -16.48 20.79 0.46
C ASP A 344 -15.97 20.43 1.86
N CYS A 345 -15.28 19.31 1.92
CA CYS A 345 -14.71 18.75 3.13
C CYS A 345 -13.22 18.52 2.95
N LEU A 346 -12.48 18.66 4.06
CA LEU A 346 -11.04 18.43 4.07
C LEU A 346 -10.75 16.92 4.01
N VAL A 347 -9.83 16.55 3.15
CA VAL A 347 -9.39 15.18 2.99
C VAL A 347 -7.88 15.08 3.13
N LEU A 348 -7.41 14.07 3.86
CA LEU A 348 -6.01 13.69 3.88
C LEU A 348 -5.71 12.80 2.66
N ALA A 349 -4.84 13.27 1.77
CA ALA A 349 -4.39 12.61 0.55
C ALA A 349 -3.40 11.48 0.84
N SER A 350 -3.83 10.43 1.52
CA SER A 350 -3.04 9.22 1.80
C SER A 350 -3.23 8.18 0.71
N HIS A 351 -3.03 8.56 -0.54
CA HIS A 351 -2.95 7.62 -1.65
C HIS A 351 -1.60 7.76 -2.35
N GLU A 352 -1.01 6.64 -2.80
CA GLU A 352 0.39 6.54 -3.24
C GLU A 352 0.75 7.60 -4.29
N PHE A 353 -0.08 7.71 -5.33
CA PHE A 353 0.05 8.73 -6.37
C PHE A 353 0.22 10.16 -5.82
N TRP A 354 -0.57 10.52 -4.80
CA TRP A 354 -0.55 11.84 -4.19
C TRP A 354 0.68 12.01 -3.29
N MET A 355 1.07 10.99 -2.54
CA MET A 355 2.32 11.06 -1.79
C MET A 355 3.53 11.30 -2.68
N TYR A 356 3.59 10.64 -3.84
CA TYR A 356 4.69 10.80 -4.79
C TYR A 356 4.73 12.20 -5.42
N LYS A 357 3.58 12.72 -5.85
CA LYS A 357 3.50 14.01 -6.55
C LYS A 357 3.62 15.23 -5.61
N GLY A 358 3.27 15.09 -4.33
CA GLY A 358 3.27 16.17 -3.34
C GLY A 358 3.57 15.64 -1.94
N PRO A 359 4.84 15.30 -1.66
CA PRO A 359 5.26 14.63 -0.41
C PRO A 359 5.10 15.50 0.85
N THR A 360 4.92 16.81 0.71
CA THR A 360 4.69 17.76 1.80
C THR A 360 3.29 18.36 1.82
N GLN A 361 2.43 17.99 0.87
CA GLN A 361 1.10 18.56 0.67
C GLN A 361 0.01 17.53 0.95
N PRO A 362 -0.31 17.24 2.22
CA PRO A 362 -1.24 16.17 2.58
C PRO A 362 -2.72 16.54 2.41
N PHE A 363 -3.08 17.81 2.23
CA PHE A 363 -4.47 18.26 2.24
C PHE A 363 -5.01 18.53 0.85
N PHE A 364 -6.26 18.14 0.61
CA PHE A 364 -7.01 18.61 -0.56
C PHE A 364 -8.49 18.77 -0.22
N SER A 365 -9.14 19.65 -0.96
CA SER A 365 -10.58 19.87 -0.87
C SER A 365 -11.33 18.88 -1.76
N SER A 366 -12.46 18.36 -1.27
CA SER A 366 -13.30 17.47 -2.05
C SER A 366 -14.73 17.46 -1.53
N ASP A 367 -15.69 17.12 -2.39
CA ASP A 367 -17.10 17.03 -2.02
C ASP A 367 -17.32 16.08 -0.81
N CYS A 368 -18.12 16.56 0.14
CA CYS A 368 -18.41 15.88 1.42
C CYS A 368 -19.19 14.57 1.26
N THR A 369 -19.85 14.34 0.12
CA THR A 369 -20.59 13.10 -0.19
C THR A 369 -19.67 11.97 -0.66
N GLY A 370 -18.42 12.27 -1.00
CA GLY A 370 -17.40 11.29 -1.32
C GLY A 370 -17.17 10.31 -0.15
N LYS A 371 -17.23 9.01 -0.44
CA LYS A 371 -17.05 7.96 0.59
C LYS A 371 -15.56 7.62 0.76
N ARG A 372 -15.04 7.83 1.97
CA ARG A 372 -13.61 7.65 2.32
C ARG A 372 -13.46 6.92 3.65
N ARG A 373 -12.22 6.63 4.05
CA ARG A 373 -11.95 6.04 5.37
C ARG A 373 -12.17 7.07 6.47
N THR A 374 -12.43 6.60 7.68
CA THR A 374 -12.76 7.46 8.83
C THR A 374 -11.62 7.45 9.83
N LEU A 375 -11.11 8.64 10.16
CA LEU A 375 -10.11 8.83 11.19
C LEU A 375 -10.71 9.58 12.36
N CYS A 376 -10.70 8.95 13.52
CA CYS A 376 -11.15 9.54 14.77
C CYS A 376 -9.95 9.89 15.64
N GLN A 377 -10.11 10.90 16.48
CA GLN A 377 -9.14 11.35 17.45
C GLN A 377 -9.71 11.24 18.86
N TYR A 378 -8.87 10.74 19.76
CA TYR A 378 -9.15 10.74 21.19
C TYR A 378 -8.82 12.12 21.77
N LEU A 379 -9.79 12.75 22.44
CA LEU A 379 -9.57 13.96 23.23
C LEU A 379 -9.14 13.55 24.63
N ASN A 380 -7.89 13.87 24.99
CA ASN A 380 -7.36 13.64 26.34
C ASN A 380 -7.96 14.62 27.35
#